data_AF-A0A816MST1-F1
#
_entry.id   AF-A0A816MST1-F1
#
_cell.length_a   1.000
_cell.length_b   1.000
_cell.length_c   1.000
_cell.angle_alpha   90.00
_cell.angle_beta   90.00
_cell.angle_gamma   90.00
#
_symmetry.space_group_name_H-M   'P 1'
#
loop_
_entity.id
_entity.type
_entity.pdbx_description
1 polymer ?
#
loop_
_entity_poly.entity_id
_entity_poly.type
_entity_poly.pdbx_seq_one_letter_code
_entity_poly.pdbx_strand_id
1 'polypeptide(L)'
;MPATNIRQYFDQANEFLHSCKNKNERVLIHCQLGISRSSSIVLAYLLKYHYDTVHEAYAHLVAQRRAAVSNYDFFLQLIRYENDLQYEKNLATNTDSTKPACTENQSLLDT
;
A
#
# COMPACT_ATOMS: atom_id res chain seq x y z
N MET A 1 -22.32 -13.25 -9.26
CA MET A 1 -20.90 -13.62 -9.47
C MET A 1 -20.30 -13.80 -8.08
N PRO A 2 -19.71 -14.96 -7.74
CA PRO A 2 -19.04 -15.09 -6.44
C PRO A 2 -17.94 -14.04 -6.32
N ALA A 3 -17.83 -13.42 -5.16
CA ALA A 3 -16.86 -12.35 -4.91
C ALA A 3 -15.44 -12.89 -5.09
N THR A 4 -14.75 -12.50 -6.16
CA THR A 4 -13.37 -12.88 -6.39
C THR A 4 -12.49 -12.15 -5.38
N ASN A 5 -11.67 -12.89 -4.62
CA ASN A 5 -10.65 -12.30 -3.77
C ASN A 5 -9.46 -11.87 -4.64
N ILE A 6 -9.41 -10.60 -5.03
CA ILE A 6 -8.28 -10.03 -5.77
C ILE A 6 -7.17 -9.54 -4.84
N ARG A 7 -7.50 -9.23 -3.58
CA ARG A 7 -6.55 -8.76 -2.56
C ARG A 7 -5.37 -9.70 -2.38
N GLN A 8 -5.60 -11.02 -2.48
CA GLN A 8 -4.54 -12.03 -2.35
C GLN A 8 -3.37 -11.85 -3.33
N TYR A 9 -3.54 -11.08 -4.41
CA TYR A 9 -2.51 -10.83 -5.42
C TYR A 9 -1.81 -9.47 -5.28
N PHE A 10 -2.26 -8.61 -4.37
CA PHE A 10 -1.75 -7.23 -4.29
C PHE A 10 -0.26 -7.18 -3.97
N ASP A 11 0.19 -7.88 -2.93
CA ASP A 11 1.60 -7.83 -2.51
C ASP A 11 2.52 -8.43 -3.58
N GLN A 12 2.18 -9.61 -4.11
CA GLN A 12 2.94 -10.24 -5.19
C GLN A 12 3.02 -9.35 -6.45
N ALA A 13 1.91 -8.72 -6.85
CA ALA A 13 1.90 -7.82 -7.99
C ALA A 13 2.73 -6.55 -7.71
N ASN A 14 2.65 -6.02 -6.50
CA ASN A 14 3.40 -4.84 -6.08
C ASN A 14 4.90 -5.07 -6.11
N GLU A 15 5.36 -6.20 -5.58
CA GLU A 15 6.76 -6.60 -5.62
C GLU A 15 7.26 -6.73 -7.07
N PHE A 16 6.49 -7.40 -7.94
CA PHE A 16 6.83 -7.53 -9.34
C PHE A 16 6.96 -6.16 -10.02
N LEU A 17 5.95 -5.30 -9.89
CA LEU A 17 5.92 -3.96 -10.48
C LEU A 17 7.06 -3.09 -9.97
N HIS A 18 7.33 -3.13 -8.66
CA HIS A 18 8.39 -2.36 -8.04
C HIS A 18 9.77 -2.85 -8.51
N SER A 19 9.95 -4.17 -8.67
CA SER A 19 11.19 -4.74 -9.21
C SER A 19 11.46 -4.29 -10.65
N CYS A 20 10.44 -4.30 -11.52
CA CYS A 20 10.55 -3.80 -12.89
C CYS A 20 10.82 -2.30 -12.91
N LYS A 21 10.17 -1.52 -12.03
CA LYS A 21 10.42 -0.09 -11.89
C LYS A 21 11.88 0.21 -11.53
N ASN A 22 12.46 -0.56 -10.61
CA ASN A 22 13.87 -0.42 -10.19
C ASN A 22 14.86 -0.80 -11.30
N LYS A 23 14.45 -1.67 -12.23
CA LYS A 23 15.21 -2.00 -13.46
C LYS A 23 14.96 -1.05 -14.62
N ASN A 24 14.14 -0.01 -14.41
CA ASN A 24 13.72 0.93 -15.44
C ASN A 24 13.00 0.28 -16.65
N GLU A 25 12.26 -0.81 -16.38
CA GLU A 25 11.48 -1.54 -17.38
C GLU A 25 10.04 -0.99 -17.50
N ARG A 26 9.36 -1.35 -18.59
CA ARG A 26 7.94 -1.00 -18.82
C ARG A 26 7.08 -2.24 -18.64
N VAL A 27 6.00 -2.10 -17.88
CA VAL A 27 5.03 -3.18 -17.62
C VAL A 27 3.65 -2.79 -18.16
N LEU A 28 3.01 -3.72 -18.88
CA LEU A 28 1.61 -3.61 -19.28
C LEU A 28 0.72 -4.38 -18.30
N ILE A 29 -0.16 -3.68 -17.59
CA ILE A 29 -1.18 -4.28 -16.73
C ILE A 29 -2.50 -4.29 -17.50
N HIS A 30 -3.06 -5.47 -17.74
CA HIS A 30 -4.34 -5.61 -18.46
C HIS A 30 -5.29 -6.61 -17.78
N CYS A 31 -6.57 -6.49 -18.13
CA CYS A 31 -7.59 -7.52 -17.89
C CYS A 31 -8.50 -7.56 -19.11
N GLN A 32 -9.57 -8.38 -19.11
CA GLN A 32 -10.42 -8.57 -20.29
C GLN A 32 -10.92 -7.26 -20.93
N LEU A 33 -11.42 -6.34 -20.12
CA LEU A 33 -11.92 -5.04 -20.61
C LEU A 33 -11.05 -3.86 -20.18
N GLY A 34 -9.99 -4.12 -19.39
CA GLY A 34 -9.14 -3.06 -18.83
C GLY A 34 -9.83 -2.13 -17.82
N ILE A 35 -11.02 -2.48 -17.31
CA ILE A 35 -11.83 -1.59 -16.46
C ILE A 35 -11.58 -1.86 -14.96
N SER A 36 -11.78 -3.11 -14.51
CA SER A 36 -11.87 -3.42 -13.07
C SER A 36 -10.61 -4.08 -12.51
N ARG A 37 -10.34 -5.36 -12.82
CA ARG A 37 -9.21 -6.12 -12.23
C ARG A 37 -7.86 -5.41 -12.40
N SER A 38 -7.58 -4.93 -13.61
CA SER A 38 -6.33 -4.20 -13.90
C SER A 38 -6.23 -2.90 -13.10
N SER A 39 -7.32 -2.16 -12.97
CA SER A 39 -7.35 -0.91 -12.19
C SER A 39 -7.15 -1.18 -10.70
N SER A 40 -7.71 -2.26 -10.17
CA SER A 40 -7.49 -2.65 -8.76
C SER A 40 -6.03 -2.98 -8.47
N ILE A 41 -5.32 -3.66 -9.37
CA ILE A 41 -3.86 -3.90 -9.22
C ILE A 41 -3.08 -2.59 -9.27
N VAL A 42 -3.42 -1.67 -10.17
CA VAL A 42 -2.77 -0.35 -10.22
C VAL A 42 -3.01 0.43 -8.93
N LEU A 43 -4.24 0.44 -8.40
CA LEU A 43 -4.55 1.12 -7.14
C LEU A 43 -3.80 0.51 -5.96
N ALA A 44 -3.70 -0.81 -5.88
CA ALA A 44 -2.91 -1.47 -4.84
C ALA A 44 -1.43 -1.07 -4.88
N TYR A 45 -0.85 -0.92 -6.08
CA TYR A 45 0.52 -0.44 -6.24
C TYR A 45 0.67 1.02 -5.81
N LEU A 46 -0.28 1.87 -6.22
CA LEU A 46 -0.31 3.27 -5.83
C LEU A 46 -0.43 3.44 -4.31
N LEU A 47 -1.24 2.62 -3.63
CA LEU A 47 -1.37 2.63 -2.16
C LEU A 47 -0.08 2.20 -1.44
N LYS A 48 0.66 1.24 -1.97
CA LYS A 48 1.89 0.76 -1.31
C LYS A 48 3.02 1.78 -1.42
N TYR A 49 3.12 2.50 -2.54
CA TYR A 49 4.32 3.27 -2.88
C TYR A 49 4.13 4.77 -3.13
N HIS A 50 2.90 5.26 -3.30
CA HIS A 50 2.68 6.63 -3.80
C HIS A 50 1.65 7.44 -3.00
N TYR A 51 0.63 6.81 -2.42
CA TYR A 51 -0.47 7.49 -1.72
C TYR A 51 -0.86 6.73 -0.45
N ASP A 52 -1.38 7.46 0.54
CA ASP A 52 -1.79 6.85 1.81
C ASP A 52 -3.26 6.43 1.82
N THR A 53 -4.07 6.98 0.92
CA THR A 53 -5.52 6.70 0.85
C THR A 53 -5.98 6.20 -0.51
N VAL A 54 -7.01 5.34 -0.52
CA VAL A 54 -7.65 4.86 -1.76
C VAL A 54 -8.23 6.02 -2.54
N HIS A 55 -8.73 7.05 -1.85
CA HIS A 55 -9.29 8.24 -2.48
C HIS A 55 -8.25 8.96 -3.35
N GLU A 56 -7.07 9.24 -2.82
CA GLU A 56 -5.99 9.92 -3.56
C GLU A 56 -5.47 9.06 -4.71
N ALA A 57 -5.23 7.77 -4.45
CA ALA A 57 -4.79 6.82 -5.47
C ALA A 57 -5.81 6.73 -6.63
N TYR A 58 -7.10 6.72 -6.31
CA TYR A 58 -8.18 6.67 -7.29
C TYR A 58 -8.31 7.98 -8.08
N ALA A 59 -8.25 9.13 -7.41
CA ALA A 59 -8.28 10.43 -8.06
C ALA A 59 -7.12 10.56 -9.08
N HIS A 60 -5.93 10.12 -8.70
CA HIS A 60 -4.77 10.08 -9.60
C HIS A 60 -5.02 9.16 -10.80
N LEU A 61 -5.53 7.93 -10.57
CA LEU A 61 -5.78 6.97 -11.65
C LEU A 61 -6.81 7.49 -12.66
N VAL A 62 -7.93 8.05 -12.19
CA VAL A 62 -9.00 8.55 -13.06
C VAL A 62 -8.57 9.77 -13.87
N ALA A 63 -7.67 10.61 -13.33
CA ALA A 63 -7.08 11.72 -14.06
C ALA A 63 -6.28 11.24 -15.30
N GLN A 64 -5.63 10.07 -15.21
CA GLN A 64 -4.88 9.47 -16.32
C GLN A 64 -5.74 8.57 -17.22
N ARG A 65 -6.75 7.89 -16.63
CA ARG A 65 -7.60 6.92 -17.32
C ARG A 65 -9.02 6.97 -16.79
N ARG A 66 -9.87 7.80 -17.42
CA ARG A 66 -11.28 7.99 -17.03
C ARG A 66 -12.13 6.71 -16.99
N ALA A 67 -11.78 5.70 -17.77
CA ALA A 67 -12.51 4.42 -17.82
C ALA A 67 -12.12 3.44 -16.69
N ALA A 68 -11.17 3.80 -15.82
CA ALA A 68 -10.74 2.95 -14.71
C ALA A 68 -11.77 2.98 -13.59
N VAL A 69 -12.62 1.96 -13.53
CA VAL A 69 -13.64 1.81 -12.47
C VAL A 69 -13.46 0.44 -11.83
N SER A 70 -13.10 0.43 -10.55
CA SER A 70 -13.12 -0.79 -9.76
C SER A 70 -14.57 -1.18 -9.48
N ASN A 71 -14.91 -2.47 -9.51
CA ASN A 71 -16.16 -2.95 -8.93
C ASN A 71 -16.15 -2.62 -7.42
N TYR A 72 -17.33 -2.36 -6.85
CA TYR A 72 -17.55 -2.14 -5.43
C TYR A 72 -16.83 -3.19 -4.55
N ASP A 73 -16.93 -4.48 -4.86
CA ASP A 73 -16.31 -5.54 -4.06
C ASP A 73 -14.78 -5.44 -4.04
N PHE A 74 -14.18 -5.04 -5.15
CA PHE A 74 -12.73 -4.82 -5.23
C PHE A 74 -12.33 -3.52 -4.53
N PHE A 75 -13.20 -2.51 -4.53
CA PHE A 75 -12.97 -1.28 -3.80
C PHE A 75 -12.96 -1.51 -2.29
N LEU A 76 -13.88 -2.34 -1.77
CA LEU A 76 -13.85 -2.78 -0.37
C LEU A 76 -12.57 -3.53 -0.02
N GLN A 77 -12.07 -4.36 -0.94
CA GLN A 77 -10.79 -5.05 -0.78
C GLN A 77 -9.60 -4.09 -0.77
N LEU A 78 -9.65 -3.01 -1.55
CA LEU A 78 -8.64 -1.94 -1.55
C LEU A 78 -8.66 -1.13 -0.25
N ILE A 79 -9.83 -0.81 0.30
CA ILE A 79 -9.95 -0.12 1.59
C ILE A 79 -9.38 -0.97 2.72
N ARG A 80 -9.65 -2.29 2.71
CA ARG A 80 -9.02 -3.21 3.69
C ARG A 80 -7.51 -3.19 3.56
N TYR A 81 -7.00 -3.25 2.33
CA TYR A 81 -5.57 -3.18 2.08
C TYR A 81 -4.95 -1.85 2.55
N GLU A 82 -5.61 -0.71 2.32
CA GLU A 82 -5.18 0.58 2.87
C GLU A 82 -5.01 0.53 4.40
N ASN A 83 -6.01 0.00 5.12
CA ASN A 83 -5.96 -0.13 6.58
C ASN A 83 -4.80 -1.02 7.03
N ASP A 84 -4.58 -2.14 6.33
CA ASP A 84 -3.49 -3.06 6.63
C ASP A 84 -2.12 -2.37 6.46
N LEU A 85 -1.95 -1.57 5.40
CA LEU A 85 -0.73 -0.78 5.15
C LEU A 85 -0.52 0.31 6.19
N GLN A 86 -1.58 0.99 6.62
CA GLN A 86 -1.50 1.99 7.68
C GLN A 86 -1.11 1.35 9.02
N TYR A 87 -1.67 0.17 9.32
CA TYR A 87 -1.29 -0.59 10.50
C TYR A 87 0.20 -0.96 10.45
N GLU A 88 0.69 -1.53 9.35
CA GLU A 88 2.12 -1.85 9.13
C GLU A 88 3.03 -0.64 9.36
N LYS A 89 2.68 0.52 8.78
CA LYS A 89 3.43 1.78 8.95
C LYS A 89 3.47 2.20 10.42
N ASN A 90 2.36 2.08 11.14
CA ASN A 90 2.27 2.45 12.56
C ASN A 90 3.04 1.49 13.49
N LEU A 91 3.20 0.21 13.12
CA LEU A 91 4.09 -0.69 13.87
C LEU A 91 5.55 -0.29 13.68
N ALA A 92 5.96 -0.01 12.44
CA ALA A 92 7.33 0.36 12.12
C ALA A 92 7.78 1.65 12.84
N THR A 93 6.86 2.61 13.03
CA THR A 93 7.16 3.86 13.76
C THR A 93 7.23 3.68 15.28
N ASN A 94 6.52 2.70 15.85
CA ASN A 94 6.53 2.45 17.30
C ASN A 94 7.73 1.63 17.77
N THR A 95 8.35 0.83 16.90
CA THR A 95 9.54 0.04 17.25
C THR A 95 10.82 0.85 17.39
N ASP A 96 10.84 2.11 16.95
CA ASP A 96 11.99 3.01 17.08
C ASP A 96 12.03 3.75 18.44
N SER A 97 10.96 3.63 19.26
CA SER A 97 10.80 4.29 20.56
C SER A 97 11.34 3.49 21.75
N THR A 98 11.70 2.21 21.58
CA THR A 98 12.27 1.37 22.65
C THR A 98 13.80 1.38 22.61
N LYS A 99 14.41 2.57 22.71
CA LYS A 99 15.80 2.69 23.14
C LYS A 99 15.78 2.80 24.68
N PRO A 100 16.47 1.93 25.44
CA PRO A 100 16.46 2.04 26.89
C PRO A 100 17.06 3.40 27.25
N ALA A 101 16.35 4.18 28.06
CA ALA A 101 16.91 5.38 28.67
C ALA A 101 18.09 4.93 29.53
N CYS A 102 19.32 5.19 29.06
CA CYS A 102 20.50 5.09 29.92
C CYS A 102 20.23 5.97 31.14
N THR A 103 20.12 5.32 32.30
CA THR A 103 19.89 6.00 33.57
C THR A 103 21.21 6.64 34.00
N GLU A 104 21.39 7.92 33.69
CA GLU A 104 22.37 8.75 34.40
C GLU A 104 21.67 9.30 35.65
N ASN A 105 21.79 8.56 36.76
CA ASN A 105 21.57 9.14 38.08
C ASN A 105 22.91 9.68 38.59
N GLN A 106 23.06 11.00 38.56
CA GLN A 106 24.11 11.72 39.25
C GLN A 106 23.53 12.41 40.50
N SER A 107 23.82 11.87 41.68
CA SER A 107 23.92 12.62 42.95
C SER A 107 24.70 11.73 43.94
N LEU A 108 25.99 12.00 44.18
CA LEU A 108 26.55 12.83 45.27
C LEU A 108 26.45 12.21 46.68
N LEU A 109 27.65 11.96 47.24
CA LEU A 109 28.06 11.94 48.67
C LEU A 109 27.57 10.77 49.55
N ASP A 110 28.52 9.94 50.03
CA ASP A 110 28.90 9.93 51.46
C ASP A 110 30.08 8.97 51.76
N THR A 111 31.02 9.49 52.55
CA THR A 111 32.22 8.91 53.22
C THR A 111 33.53 8.76 52.44
#